data_AF-A0A961PL42-F1
#
_entry.id   AF-A0A961PL42-F1
#
_cell.length_a   1.000
_cell.length_b   1.000
_cell.length_c   1.000
_cell.angle_alpha   90.00
_cell.angle_beta   90.00
_cell.angle_gamma   90.00
#
_symmetry.space_group_name_H-M   'P 1'
#
loop_
_entity.id
_entity.type
_entity.pdbx_description
1 polymer ?
#
loop_
_entity_poly.entity_id
_entity_poly.type
_entity_poly.pdbx_seq_one_letter_code
_entity_poly.pdbx_strand_id
1 'polypeptide(L)'
;NIDKRLRAMLGEDITYELEWSSIYTFQCRRMEQFHKGRVIFAGDAAHQVSPFGARGANSGLQDTDNLAWKLKLILDGVAPESLLDSYDQERIHGAKENILNSTRSTDFITPKSETSRIFRDAVLDLAENHDFARPFVNSGRLSVPCTYDGSPLNTPDALPGGPARSRPGSPAADLPLGEGFLLDRLGARGAPRFQILAIDADAPATFGAHGLDCEVIALSTTDNALLRDRYLGDAGSAIYLLRPDQHVAARWDTWDETAVAAALARAIGKEH
;
A
#
# COMPACT_ATOMS: atom_id res chain seq x y z
N ASN A 1 -2.72 14.84 -37.31
CA ASN A 1 -4.04 15.44 -37.61
C ASN A 1 -5.04 14.86 -36.61
N ILE A 2 -5.22 15.54 -35.47
CA ILE A 2 -6.07 15.08 -34.35
C ILE A 2 -7.54 15.33 -34.65
N ASP A 3 -7.86 16.46 -35.29
CA ASP A 3 -9.23 16.80 -35.71
C ASP A 3 -9.87 15.70 -36.57
N LYS A 4 -9.14 15.17 -37.57
CA LYS A 4 -9.64 14.05 -38.39
C LYS A 4 -10.01 12.81 -37.57
N ARG A 5 -9.26 12.49 -36.51
CA ARG A 5 -9.55 11.34 -35.64
C ARG A 5 -10.75 11.61 -34.73
N LEU A 6 -10.86 12.83 -34.21
CA LEU A 6 -11.99 13.24 -33.37
C LEU A 6 -13.30 13.24 -34.17
N ARG A 7 -13.30 13.81 -35.39
CA ARG A 7 -14.47 13.78 -36.29
C ARG A 7 -14.90 12.37 -36.65
N ALA A 8 -13.94 11.48 -36.93
CA ALA A 8 -14.23 10.08 -37.21
C ALA A 8 -14.86 9.34 -36.01
N MET A 9 -14.58 9.76 -34.77
CA MET A 9 -15.09 9.13 -33.55
C MET A 9 -16.42 9.75 -33.06
N LEU A 10 -16.56 11.07 -33.17
CA LEU A 10 -17.70 11.83 -32.62
C LEU A 10 -18.80 12.12 -33.66
N GLY A 11 -18.47 12.07 -34.95
CA GLY A 11 -19.34 12.55 -36.04
C GLY A 11 -19.07 14.02 -36.39
N GLU A 12 -19.51 14.44 -37.58
CA GLU A 12 -19.26 15.80 -38.10
C GLU A 12 -20.12 16.88 -37.44
N ASP A 13 -21.29 16.51 -36.90
CA ASP A 13 -22.27 17.45 -36.34
C ASP A 13 -21.94 17.91 -34.90
N ILE A 14 -20.96 17.26 -34.25
CA ILE A 14 -20.57 17.60 -32.88
C ILE A 14 -19.52 18.72 -32.89
N THR A 15 -19.90 19.84 -32.26
CA THR A 15 -19.00 20.98 -32.02
C THR A 15 -18.15 20.74 -30.78
N TYR A 16 -16.86 21.08 -30.85
CA TYR A 16 -15.92 20.94 -29.75
C TYR A 16 -14.84 22.02 -29.82
N GLU A 17 -14.24 22.34 -28.67
CA GLU A 17 -13.07 23.21 -28.55
C GLU A 17 -11.88 22.37 -28.07
N LEU A 18 -10.72 22.53 -28.71
CA LEU A 18 -9.51 21.84 -28.30
C LEU A 18 -8.77 22.66 -27.24
N GLU A 19 -8.95 22.32 -25.97
CA GLU A 19 -8.29 23.00 -24.85
C GLU A 19 -6.79 22.68 -24.77
N TRP A 20 -6.42 21.39 -24.88
CA TRP A 20 -5.03 20.97 -24.79
C TRP A 20 -4.76 19.73 -25.65
N SER A 21 -3.58 19.71 -26.27
CA SER A 21 -3.09 18.56 -27.02
C SER A 21 -1.59 18.39 -26.82
N SER A 22 -1.19 17.16 -26.50
CA SER A 22 0.21 16.80 -26.35
C SER A 22 0.46 15.39 -26.86
N ILE A 23 1.72 15.10 -27.22
CA ILE A 23 2.19 13.75 -27.51
C ILE A 23 2.75 13.19 -26.21
N TYR A 24 2.16 12.10 -25.74
CA TYR A 24 2.64 11.41 -24.55
C TYR A 24 3.09 9.99 -24.90
N THR A 25 4.36 9.70 -24.63
CA THR A 25 4.96 8.39 -24.84
C THR A 25 5.04 7.65 -23.51
N PHE A 26 4.25 6.60 -23.38
CA PHE A 26 4.21 5.79 -22.17
C PHE A 26 5.42 4.83 -22.12
N GLN A 27 5.91 4.60 -20.91
CA GLN A 27 6.97 3.64 -20.61
C GLN A 27 6.55 2.85 -19.37
N CYS A 28 6.88 1.55 -19.33
CA CYS A 28 6.78 0.73 -18.14
C CYS A 28 8.20 0.38 -17.69
N ARG A 29 8.76 1.18 -16.77
CA ARG A 29 10.15 1.02 -16.32
C ARG A 29 10.32 1.52 -14.90
N ARG A 30 11.39 1.07 -14.25
CA ARG A 30 11.79 1.55 -12.93
C ARG A 30 13.31 1.56 -12.82
N MET A 31 13.83 2.36 -11.90
CA MET A 31 15.23 2.27 -11.50
C MET A 31 15.51 0.93 -10.80
N GLU A 32 16.78 0.51 -10.86
CA GLU A 32 17.26 -0.64 -10.09
C GLU A 32 17.30 -0.34 -8.59
N GLN A 33 17.63 0.91 -8.24
CA GLN A 33 17.68 1.45 -6.88
C GLN A 33 16.99 2.82 -6.88
N PHE A 34 16.14 3.07 -5.88
CA PHE A 34 15.39 4.31 -5.63
C PHE A 34 16.16 5.28 -4.72
N HIS A 35 17.29 4.88 -4.15
CA HIS A 35 18.21 5.81 -3.51
C HIS A 35 19.67 5.44 -3.75
N LYS A 36 20.55 6.44 -3.61
CA LYS A 36 22.00 6.27 -3.61
C LYS A 36 22.61 7.27 -2.64
N GLY A 37 22.97 6.78 -1.45
CA GLY A 37 23.38 7.64 -0.34
C GLY A 37 22.25 8.60 0.03
N ARG A 38 22.52 9.92 -0.05
CA ARG A 38 21.57 10.99 0.30
C ARG A 38 20.72 11.50 -0.88
N VAL A 39 20.81 10.86 -2.04
CA VAL A 39 19.97 11.18 -3.21
C VAL A 39 18.88 10.11 -3.31
N ILE A 40 17.62 10.55 -3.36
CA ILE A 40 16.44 9.69 -3.28
C ILE A 40 15.51 10.05 -4.45
N PHE A 41 14.93 9.04 -5.09
CA PHE A 41 14.05 9.15 -6.24
C PHE A 41 12.67 8.61 -5.87
N ALA A 42 11.61 9.38 -6.13
CA ALA A 42 10.22 9.00 -5.87
C ALA A 42 9.32 9.35 -7.07
N GLY A 43 8.20 8.64 -7.21
CA GLY A 43 7.25 8.84 -8.30
C GLY A 43 7.89 8.62 -9.68
N ASP A 44 7.52 9.46 -10.65
CA ASP A 44 7.97 9.35 -12.05
C ASP A 44 9.50 9.43 -12.22
N ALA A 45 10.22 9.99 -11.26
CA ALA A 45 11.68 9.99 -11.24
C ALA A 45 12.27 8.60 -10.97
N ALA A 46 11.54 7.73 -10.27
CA ALA A 46 11.96 6.39 -9.89
C ALA A 46 11.31 5.30 -10.75
N HIS A 47 10.05 5.47 -11.13
CA HIS A 47 9.30 4.48 -11.90
C HIS A 47 8.22 5.13 -12.77
N GLN A 48 7.95 4.54 -13.91
CA GLN A 48 6.93 4.97 -14.86
C GLN A 48 6.05 3.79 -15.20
N VAL A 49 4.76 4.05 -15.28
CA VAL A 49 3.73 3.07 -15.60
C VAL A 49 2.86 3.58 -16.75
N SER A 50 2.19 2.65 -17.42
CA SER A 50 1.09 2.98 -18.32
C SER A 50 -0.03 3.71 -17.56
N PRO A 51 -0.73 4.68 -18.18
CA PRO A 51 -1.81 5.44 -17.55
C PRO A 51 -3.02 4.56 -17.24
N PHE A 52 -3.13 3.41 -17.91
CA PHE A 52 -4.20 2.46 -17.70
C PHE A 52 -4.08 1.87 -16.30
N GLY A 53 -5.12 2.13 -15.49
CA GLY A 53 -5.17 1.79 -14.08
C GLY A 53 -4.99 2.97 -13.13
N ALA A 54 -4.62 4.18 -13.57
CA ALA A 54 -4.39 5.33 -12.68
C ALA A 54 -3.34 5.07 -11.57
N ARG A 55 -2.26 4.34 -11.87
CA ARG A 55 -1.28 3.91 -10.87
C ARG A 55 -0.11 4.89 -10.65
N GLY A 56 0.25 5.71 -11.63
CA GLY A 56 1.45 6.58 -11.55
C GLY A 56 1.41 7.55 -10.37
N ALA A 57 0.47 8.50 -10.39
CA ALA A 57 0.32 9.49 -9.32
C ALA A 57 0.06 8.86 -7.94
N ASN A 58 -0.79 7.83 -7.87
CA ASN A 58 -1.07 7.12 -6.61
C ASN A 58 0.19 6.46 -6.03
N SER A 59 1.04 5.89 -6.88
CA SER A 59 2.29 5.26 -6.43
C SER A 59 3.30 6.29 -5.95
N GLY A 60 3.39 7.46 -6.60
CA GLY A 60 4.25 8.55 -6.14
C GLY A 60 3.84 9.09 -4.77
N LEU A 61 2.53 9.17 -4.48
CA LEU A 61 2.04 9.50 -3.15
C LEU A 61 2.45 8.43 -2.11
N GLN A 62 2.26 7.16 -2.44
CA GLN A 62 2.69 6.05 -1.56
C GLN A 62 4.22 6.02 -1.34
N ASP A 63 5.02 6.37 -2.34
CA ASP A 63 6.47 6.50 -2.16
C ASP A 63 6.80 7.57 -1.12
N THR A 64 6.13 8.72 -1.22
CA THR A 64 6.36 9.85 -0.31
C THR A 64 5.91 9.51 1.11
N ASP A 65 4.75 8.85 1.25
CA ASP A 65 4.22 8.41 2.53
C ASP A 65 5.15 7.43 3.24
N ASN A 66 5.69 6.45 2.50
CA ASN A 66 6.68 5.50 3.02
C ASN A 66 8.03 6.16 3.38
N LEU A 67 8.44 7.18 2.63
CA LEU A 67 9.74 7.84 2.78
C LEU A 67 9.77 8.85 3.92
N ALA A 68 8.71 9.65 4.08
CA ALA A 68 8.72 10.85 4.91
C ALA A 68 9.02 10.54 6.39
N TRP A 69 8.38 9.51 6.95
CA TRP A 69 8.59 9.13 8.34
C TRP A 69 10.00 8.57 8.58
N LYS A 70 10.54 7.79 7.63
CA LYS A 70 11.90 7.23 7.70
C LYS A 70 12.94 8.35 7.71
N LEU A 71 12.80 9.31 6.80
CA LEU A 71 13.68 10.48 6.75
C LEU A 71 13.61 11.30 8.04
N LYS A 72 12.40 11.52 8.57
CA LYS A 72 12.24 12.24 9.84
C LYS A 72 13.02 11.56 10.96
N LEU A 73 12.89 10.25 11.13
CA LEU A 73 13.60 9.52 12.19
C LEU A 73 15.12 9.56 12.02
N ILE A 74 15.62 9.54 10.79
CA ILE A 74 17.05 9.68 10.50
C ILE A 74 17.55 11.08 10.86
N LEU A 75 16.81 12.11 10.45
CA LEU A 75 17.15 13.52 10.74
C LEU A 75 17.12 13.83 12.23
N ASP A 76 16.19 13.22 12.97
CA ASP A 76 16.08 13.35 14.43
C ASP A 76 17.14 12.50 15.18
N GLY A 77 17.98 11.72 14.48
CA GLY A 77 18.98 10.83 15.08
C GLY A 77 18.38 9.60 15.78
N VAL A 78 17.09 9.34 15.57
CA VAL A 78 16.36 8.21 16.17
C VAL A 78 16.59 6.93 15.40
N ALA A 79 16.79 6.96 14.07
CA ALA A 79 17.04 5.79 13.24
C ALA A 79 18.37 5.91 12.45
N PRO A 80 19.03 4.79 12.12
CA PRO A 80 20.22 4.81 11.27
C PRO A 80 19.86 5.10 9.80
N GLU A 81 20.84 5.58 9.03
CA GLU A 81 20.66 5.85 7.58
C GLU A 81 20.26 4.61 6.77
N SER A 82 20.66 3.41 7.22
CA SER A 82 20.27 2.13 6.63
C SER A 82 18.76 1.87 6.65
N LEU A 83 17.97 2.63 7.43
CA LEU A 83 16.51 2.57 7.34
C LEU A 83 16.03 2.95 5.92
N LEU A 84 16.78 3.75 5.15
CA LEU A 84 16.45 4.05 3.74
C LEU A 84 16.55 2.82 2.81
N ASP A 85 17.33 1.81 3.17
CA ASP A 85 17.41 0.57 2.39
C ASP A 85 16.03 -0.14 2.38
N SER A 86 15.23 0.04 3.44
CA SER A 86 13.85 -0.46 3.46
C SER A 86 12.92 0.33 2.52
N TYR A 87 13.15 1.63 2.31
CA TYR A 87 12.38 2.41 1.33
C TYR A 87 12.63 1.86 -0.08
N ASP A 88 13.89 1.58 -0.41
CA ASP A 88 14.28 0.94 -1.66
C ASP A 88 13.52 -0.37 -1.88
N GLN A 89 13.64 -1.30 -0.93
CA GLN A 89 13.06 -2.63 -1.04
C GLN A 89 11.53 -2.59 -1.15
N GLU A 90 10.87 -1.84 -0.27
CA GLU A 90 9.41 -1.76 -0.20
C GLU A 90 8.82 -1.07 -1.44
N ARG A 91 9.41 0.04 -1.89
CA ARG A 91 8.86 0.82 -3.00
C ARG A 91 9.26 0.28 -4.37
N ILE A 92 10.38 -0.43 -4.48
CA ILE A 92 10.67 -1.26 -5.66
C ILE A 92 9.66 -2.40 -5.77
N HIS A 93 9.28 -3.04 -4.65
CA HIS A 93 8.25 -4.07 -4.64
C HIS A 93 6.91 -3.51 -5.14
N GLY A 94 6.45 -2.38 -4.59
CA GLY A 94 5.25 -1.69 -5.07
C GLY A 94 5.32 -1.28 -6.54
N ALA A 95 6.45 -0.75 -7.01
CA ALA A 95 6.64 -0.39 -8.42
C ALA A 95 6.57 -1.61 -9.35
N LYS A 96 7.15 -2.75 -8.96
CA LYS A 96 7.05 -4.00 -9.72
C LYS A 96 5.60 -4.48 -9.84
N GLU A 97 4.85 -4.44 -8.74
CA GLU A 97 3.43 -4.81 -8.74
C GLU A 97 2.62 -3.90 -9.68
N ASN A 98 2.85 -2.59 -9.61
CA ASN A 98 2.14 -1.62 -10.46
C ASN A 98 2.49 -1.76 -11.94
N ILE A 99 3.77 -1.97 -12.28
CA ILE A 99 4.21 -2.21 -13.65
C ILE A 99 3.56 -3.49 -14.21
N LEU A 100 3.52 -4.57 -13.42
CA LEU A 100 2.88 -5.83 -13.82
C LEU A 100 1.40 -5.62 -14.15
N ASN A 101 0.66 -4.98 -13.24
CA ASN A 101 -0.77 -4.76 -13.41
C ASN A 101 -1.08 -3.80 -14.57
N SER A 102 -0.38 -2.66 -14.66
CA SER A 102 -0.58 -1.71 -15.76
C SER A 102 -0.21 -2.30 -17.13
N THR A 103 0.80 -3.19 -17.19
CA THR A 103 1.15 -3.89 -18.43
C THR A 103 0.02 -4.84 -18.86
N ARG A 104 -0.52 -5.65 -17.92
CA ARG A 104 -1.66 -6.54 -18.19
C ARG A 104 -2.89 -5.77 -18.69
N SER A 105 -3.24 -4.66 -18.03
CA SER A 105 -4.32 -3.78 -18.48
C SER A 105 -4.08 -3.24 -19.90
N THR A 106 -2.86 -2.80 -20.19
CA THR A 106 -2.49 -2.26 -21.51
C THR A 106 -2.63 -3.33 -22.60
N ASP A 107 -2.11 -4.52 -22.36
CA ASP A 107 -2.17 -5.63 -23.32
C ASP A 107 -3.61 -6.14 -23.54
N PHE A 108 -4.47 -6.08 -22.53
CA PHE A 108 -5.88 -6.41 -22.65
C PHE A 108 -6.65 -5.37 -23.47
N ILE A 109 -6.45 -4.07 -23.21
CA ILE A 109 -7.15 -2.99 -23.94
C ILE A 109 -6.67 -2.90 -25.39
N THR A 110 -5.36 -3.06 -25.61
CA THR A 110 -4.70 -2.92 -26.92
C THR A 110 -4.06 -4.24 -27.35
N PRO A 111 -4.84 -5.24 -27.82
CA PRO A 111 -4.30 -6.52 -28.21
C PRO A 111 -3.31 -6.38 -29.37
N LYS A 112 -2.09 -6.88 -29.18
CA LYS A 112 -0.97 -6.75 -30.13
C LYS A 112 -0.87 -7.91 -31.12
N SER A 113 -1.71 -8.93 -30.97
CA SER A 113 -1.74 -10.14 -31.80
C SER A 113 -3.17 -10.67 -31.94
N GLU A 114 -3.39 -11.52 -32.94
CA GLU A 114 -4.67 -12.21 -33.11
C GLU A 114 -5.02 -13.09 -31.91
N THR A 115 -4.03 -13.81 -31.36
CA THR A 115 -4.22 -14.61 -30.15
C THR A 115 -4.63 -13.76 -28.94
N SER A 116 -4.00 -12.61 -28.73
CA SER A 116 -4.38 -11.68 -27.65
C SER A 116 -5.80 -11.13 -27.85
N ARG A 117 -6.20 -10.89 -29.11
CA ARG A 117 -7.56 -10.45 -29.44
C ARG A 117 -8.59 -11.54 -29.13
N ILE A 118 -8.35 -12.77 -29.56
CA ILE A 118 -9.23 -13.92 -29.26
C ILE A 118 -9.38 -14.12 -27.75
N PHE A 119 -8.27 -14.08 -27.01
CA PHE A 119 -8.30 -14.17 -25.56
C PHE A 119 -9.16 -13.07 -24.93
N ARG A 120 -8.93 -11.80 -25.32
CA ARG A 120 -9.71 -10.66 -24.82
C ARG A 120 -11.19 -10.81 -25.11
N ASP A 121 -11.54 -11.14 -26.35
CA ASP A 121 -12.94 -11.26 -26.79
C ASP A 121 -13.65 -12.39 -26.01
N ALA A 122 -12.98 -13.53 -25.78
CA ALA A 122 -13.50 -14.62 -24.95
C ALA A 122 -13.66 -14.23 -23.47
N VAL A 123 -12.71 -13.46 -22.91
CA VAL A 123 -12.83 -12.94 -21.54
C VAL A 123 -14.02 -12.00 -21.42
N LEU A 124 -14.25 -11.13 -22.39
CA LEU A 124 -15.38 -10.19 -22.38
C LEU A 124 -16.73 -10.93 -22.47
N ASP A 125 -16.83 -11.92 -23.34
CA ASP A 125 -18.02 -12.78 -23.48
C ASP A 125 -18.33 -13.55 -22.18
N LEU A 126 -17.31 -14.17 -21.58
CA LEU A 126 -17.47 -14.90 -20.32
C LEU A 126 -17.76 -13.99 -19.13
N ALA A 127 -17.16 -12.80 -19.06
CA ALA A 127 -17.30 -11.88 -17.93
C ALA A 127 -18.73 -11.34 -17.74
N GLU A 128 -19.55 -11.37 -18.78
CA GLU A 128 -20.97 -11.05 -18.71
C GLU A 128 -21.69 -11.96 -17.69
N ASN A 129 -21.47 -13.27 -17.82
CA ASN A 129 -22.24 -14.28 -17.10
C ASN A 129 -21.44 -15.03 -16.01
N HIS A 130 -20.12 -14.87 -15.96
CA HIS A 130 -19.25 -15.64 -15.07
C HIS A 130 -18.28 -14.76 -14.26
N ASP A 131 -18.46 -14.78 -12.93
CA ASP A 131 -17.67 -13.97 -11.99
C ASP A 131 -16.16 -14.21 -12.08
N PHE A 132 -15.73 -15.44 -12.38
CA PHE A 132 -14.30 -15.78 -12.48
C PHE A 132 -13.60 -15.07 -13.65
N ALA A 133 -14.32 -14.65 -14.68
CA ALA A 133 -13.75 -14.01 -15.86
C ALA A 133 -13.57 -12.49 -15.68
N ARG A 134 -14.36 -11.86 -14.80
CA ARG A 134 -14.33 -10.41 -14.55
C ARG A 134 -12.95 -9.88 -14.09
N PRO A 135 -12.19 -10.57 -13.23
CA PRO A 135 -10.84 -10.15 -12.84
C PRO A 135 -9.82 -10.11 -13.99
N PHE A 136 -10.12 -10.70 -15.16
CA PHE A 136 -9.26 -10.62 -16.33
C PHE A 136 -9.54 -9.37 -17.19
N VAL A 137 -10.73 -8.78 -17.10
CA VAL A 137 -11.09 -7.54 -17.81
C VAL A 137 -10.36 -6.35 -17.23
N ASN A 138 -10.31 -6.29 -15.89
CA ASN A 138 -9.60 -5.26 -15.16
C ASN A 138 -8.59 -5.97 -14.28
N SER A 139 -7.29 -5.71 -14.46
CA SER A 139 -6.20 -6.38 -13.74
C SER A 139 -6.12 -5.93 -12.26
N GLY A 140 -7.23 -6.00 -11.54
CA GLY A 140 -7.44 -5.52 -10.18
C GLY A 140 -8.01 -4.09 -10.10
N ARG A 141 -8.20 -3.62 -8.86
CA ARG A 141 -8.63 -2.24 -8.54
C ARG A 141 -7.57 -1.23 -9.02
N LEU A 142 -8.02 -0.03 -9.43
CA LEU A 142 -7.20 1.02 -10.06
C LEU A 142 -5.88 1.28 -9.30
N SER A 143 -5.90 1.33 -7.97
CA SER A 143 -4.69 1.20 -7.16
C SER A 143 -5.07 0.65 -5.78
N VAL A 144 -4.22 -0.19 -5.21
CA VAL A 144 -4.34 -0.67 -3.82
C VAL A 144 -3.01 -0.38 -3.10
N PRO A 145 -3.03 -0.20 -1.77
CA PRO A 145 -1.79 -0.16 -1.01
C PRO A 145 -1.08 -1.50 -1.15
N CYS A 146 0.24 -1.45 -1.30
CA CYS A 146 1.06 -2.63 -1.47
C CYS A 146 1.21 -3.36 -0.12
N THR A 147 1.25 -4.68 -0.13
CA THR A 147 1.63 -5.45 1.06
C THR A 147 3.13 -5.72 0.99
N TYR A 148 3.89 -5.22 1.95
CA TYR A 148 5.36 -5.37 2.00
C TYR A 148 5.76 -6.71 2.59
N ASP A 149 5.35 -7.81 1.93
CA ASP A 149 5.74 -9.16 2.32
C ASP A 149 7.27 -9.30 2.30
N GLY A 150 7.84 -9.82 3.38
CA GLY A 150 9.29 -10.00 3.51
C GLY A 150 10.10 -8.72 3.73
N SER A 151 9.46 -7.59 4.02
CA SER A 151 10.19 -6.38 4.43
C SER A 151 11.07 -6.66 5.66
N PRO A 152 12.32 -6.14 5.70
CA PRO A 152 13.19 -6.27 6.88
C PRO A 152 12.63 -5.55 8.11
N LEU A 153 11.64 -4.67 7.94
CA LEU A 153 10.97 -3.98 9.03
C LEU A 153 9.86 -4.81 9.69
N ASN A 154 9.50 -5.95 9.11
CA ASN A 154 8.45 -6.81 9.65
C ASN A 154 9.03 -7.78 10.68
N THR A 155 8.43 -7.80 11.87
CA THR A 155 8.64 -8.90 12.82
C THR A 155 7.89 -10.14 12.33
N PRO A 156 8.44 -11.36 12.50
CA PRO A 156 7.74 -12.59 12.18
C PRO A 156 6.34 -12.64 12.79
N ASP A 157 5.39 -13.16 12.03
CA ASP A 157 3.99 -13.23 12.45
C ASP A 157 3.84 -14.13 13.68
N ALA A 158 3.37 -13.53 14.78
CA ALA A 158 3.21 -14.21 16.07
C ALA A 158 1.75 -14.17 16.56
N LEU A 159 0.78 -14.03 15.64
CA LEU A 159 -0.65 -14.18 15.93
C LEU A 159 -1.22 -15.43 15.21
N PRO A 160 -1.17 -16.62 15.83
CA PRO A 160 -1.78 -17.82 15.27
C PRO A 160 -3.29 -17.62 15.05
N GLY A 161 -3.80 -18.04 13.87
CA GLY A 161 -5.21 -17.85 13.52
C GLY A 161 -5.59 -16.41 13.16
N GLY A 162 -4.62 -15.48 13.14
CA GLY A 162 -4.83 -14.10 12.72
C GLY A 162 -5.09 -14.00 11.21
N PRO A 163 -5.93 -13.05 10.76
CA PRO A 163 -6.37 -12.99 9.38
C PRO A 163 -5.24 -12.51 8.47
N ALA A 164 -5.12 -13.12 7.28
CA ALA A 164 -4.03 -12.83 6.33
C ALA A 164 -4.01 -11.37 5.86
N ARG A 165 -5.17 -10.68 5.88
CA ARG A 165 -5.33 -9.29 5.44
C ARG A 165 -4.65 -8.25 6.34
N SER A 166 -4.27 -8.62 7.56
CA SER A 166 -3.58 -7.76 8.52
C SER A 166 -2.30 -8.42 9.04
N ARG A 167 -1.69 -9.31 8.25
CA ARG A 167 -0.38 -9.87 8.59
C ARG A 167 0.72 -8.79 8.54
N PRO A 168 1.89 -9.01 9.16
CA PRO A 168 3.02 -8.09 9.03
C PRO A 168 3.33 -7.75 7.57
N GLY A 169 3.53 -6.46 7.29
CA GLY A 169 3.69 -5.88 5.96
C GLY A 169 2.38 -5.43 5.30
N SER A 170 1.20 -5.81 5.80
CA SER A 170 -0.08 -5.36 5.24
C SER A 170 -0.44 -3.94 5.69
N PRO A 171 -1.13 -3.16 4.85
CA PRO A 171 -1.77 -1.92 5.29
C PRO A 171 -2.85 -2.22 6.33
N ALA A 172 -3.04 -1.34 7.31
CA ALA A 172 -4.10 -1.44 8.28
C ALA A 172 -5.48 -1.50 7.58
N ALA A 173 -6.32 -2.44 8.00
CA ALA A 173 -7.67 -2.55 7.52
C ALA A 173 -8.55 -1.54 8.26
N ASP A 174 -9.16 -0.60 7.54
CA ASP A 174 -10.03 0.37 8.17
C ASP A 174 -11.22 -0.29 8.89
N LEU A 175 -11.95 0.42 9.75
CA LEU A 175 -13.26 0.03 10.29
C LEU A 175 -13.95 1.23 10.96
N PRO A 176 -15.30 1.27 11.02
CA PRO A 176 -16.01 2.32 11.74
C PRO A 176 -15.68 2.32 13.24
N LEU A 177 -15.38 3.48 13.82
CA LEU A 177 -15.17 3.70 15.25
C LEU A 177 -15.94 4.95 15.69
N GLY A 178 -17.08 4.75 16.35
CA GLY A 178 -17.98 5.85 16.71
C GLY A 178 -18.41 6.65 15.47
N GLU A 179 -18.17 7.96 15.48
CA GLU A 179 -18.48 8.88 14.37
C GLU A 179 -17.41 8.92 13.25
N GLY A 180 -16.36 8.10 13.35
CA GLY A 180 -15.24 8.12 12.40
C GLY A 180 -14.76 6.72 12.03
N PHE A 181 -13.51 6.66 11.56
CA PHE A 181 -12.88 5.44 11.09
C PHE A 181 -11.54 5.19 11.80
N LEU A 182 -11.12 3.93 11.89
CA LEU A 182 -9.85 3.54 12.50
C LEU A 182 -8.68 4.26 11.81
N LEU A 183 -8.67 4.34 10.48
CA LEU A 183 -7.58 5.00 9.77
C LEU A 183 -7.46 6.50 10.06
N ASP A 184 -8.54 7.18 10.50
CA ASP A 184 -8.45 8.59 10.92
C ASP A 184 -7.72 8.74 12.27
N ARG A 185 -7.75 7.69 13.11
CA ARG A 185 -7.05 7.63 14.41
C ARG A 185 -5.60 7.19 14.21
N LEU A 186 -5.33 6.44 13.14
CA LEU A 186 -4.02 5.93 12.82
C LEU A 186 -3.14 7.01 12.17
N GLY A 187 -2.13 7.49 12.87
CA GLY A 187 -1.25 8.56 12.37
C GLY A 187 -2.00 9.88 12.13
N ALA A 188 -2.82 10.30 13.11
CA ALA A 188 -3.66 11.50 13.05
C ALA A 188 -3.01 12.66 12.28
N ARG A 189 -3.75 13.18 11.28
CA ARG A 189 -3.31 14.18 10.27
C ARG A 189 -2.33 15.19 10.87
N GLY A 190 -1.06 15.10 10.48
CA GLY A 190 0.02 16.02 10.87
C GLY A 190 1.02 15.49 11.91
N ALA A 191 0.80 14.32 12.50
CA ALA A 191 1.74 13.69 13.44
C ALA A 191 1.84 12.17 13.21
N PRO A 192 2.43 11.73 12.07
CA PRO A 192 2.66 10.32 11.79
C PRO A 192 3.59 9.74 12.88
N ARG A 193 3.13 8.67 13.55
CA ARG A 193 3.81 8.06 14.70
C ARG A 193 3.57 6.55 14.70
N PHE A 194 4.41 5.82 15.42
CA PHE A 194 4.13 4.42 15.73
C PHE A 194 2.94 4.34 16.69
N GLN A 195 2.06 3.38 16.47
CA GLN A 195 0.88 3.15 17.31
C GLN A 195 0.69 1.68 17.56
N ILE A 196 0.01 1.37 18.65
CA ILE A 196 -0.30 0.01 19.06
C ILE A 196 -1.82 -0.15 19.08
N LEU A 197 -2.33 -1.22 18.48
CA LEU A 197 -3.72 -1.64 18.71
C LEU A 197 -3.70 -2.78 19.73
N ALA A 198 -4.51 -2.65 20.78
CA ALA A 198 -4.78 -3.72 21.72
C ALA A 198 -6.26 -4.12 21.57
N ILE A 199 -6.51 -5.33 21.07
CA ILE A 199 -7.85 -5.82 20.77
C ILE A 199 -8.20 -6.93 21.74
N ASP A 200 -9.20 -6.67 22.60
CA ASP A 200 -9.59 -7.58 23.69
C ASP A 200 -8.39 -8.04 24.54
N ALA A 201 -7.39 -7.16 24.71
CA ALA A 201 -6.12 -7.43 25.38
C ALA A 201 -5.79 -6.34 26.40
N ASP A 202 -5.19 -6.73 27.52
CA ASP A 202 -4.65 -5.79 28.51
C ASP A 202 -3.30 -5.24 28.03
N ALA A 203 -3.22 -3.91 27.87
CA ALA A 203 -2.01 -3.19 27.48
C ALA A 203 -1.99 -1.80 28.16
N PRO A 204 -0.81 -1.19 28.41
CA PRO A 204 -0.73 0.16 28.96
C PRO A 204 -1.34 1.18 27.99
N ALA A 205 -1.77 2.35 28.47
CA ALA A 205 -2.33 3.40 27.59
C ALA A 205 -1.29 4.00 26.62
N THR A 206 -0.02 3.96 27.02
CA THR A 206 1.12 4.46 26.26
C THR A 206 2.32 3.57 26.49
N PHE A 207 3.18 3.45 25.50
CA PHE A 207 4.43 2.69 25.59
C PHE A 207 5.57 3.48 24.95
N GLY A 208 6.74 3.52 25.58
CA GLY A 208 7.90 4.25 25.08
C GLY A 208 9.14 3.37 25.00
N ALA A 209 9.80 3.35 23.85
CA ALA A 209 11.07 2.64 23.66
C ALA A 209 11.89 3.27 22.52
N HIS A 210 13.22 3.12 22.57
CA HIS A 210 14.15 3.59 21.52
C HIS A 210 14.04 5.08 21.14
N GLY A 211 13.53 5.93 22.06
CA GLY A 211 13.32 7.36 21.83
C GLY A 211 12.00 7.68 21.11
N LEU A 212 11.06 6.74 21.09
CA LEU A 212 9.74 6.87 20.47
C LEU A 212 8.64 6.58 21.49
N ASP A 213 7.58 7.37 21.44
CA ASP A 213 6.35 7.16 22.20
C ASP A 213 5.25 6.63 21.27
N CYS A 214 4.64 5.53 21.69
CA CYS A 214 3.53 4.86 21.03
C CYS A 214 2.26 5.04 21.87
N GLU A 215 1.22 5.58 21.24
CA GLU A 215 -0.13 5.55 21.80
C GLU A 215 -0.73 4.15 21.61
N VAL A 216 -1.42 3.65 22.64
CA VAL A 216 -2.15 2.38 22.57
C VAL A 216 -3.64 2.67 22.41
N ILE A 217 -4.21 2.18 21.30
CA ILE A 217 -5.64 2.24 21.01
C ILE A 217 -6.25 0.91 21.45
N ALA A 218 -6.93 0.92 22.59
CA ALA A 218 -7.70 -0.21 23.07
C ALA A 218 -9.03 -0.33 22.32
N LEU A 219 -9.33 -1.53 21.80
CA LEU A 219 -10.53 -1.85 21.05
C LEU A 219 -11.13 -3.15 21.57
N SER A 220 -12.45 -3.31 21.51
CA SER A 220 -13.12 -4.56 21.87
C SER A 220 -14.01 -5.09 20.75
N THR A 221 -14.00 -6.40 20.53
CA THR A 221 -14.98 -7.04 19.63
C THR A 221 -16.42 -6.90 20.11
N THR A 222 -16.63 -6.63 21.39
CA THR A 222 -17.96 -6.33 21.95
C THR A 222 -18.52 -5.03 21.37
N ASP A 223 -17.66 -4.03 21.16
CA ASP A 223 -18.05 -2.73 20.60
C ASP A 223 -18.08 -2.74 19.07
N ASN A 224 -17.23 -3.56 18.44
CA ASN A 224 -17.21 -3.70 16.98
C ASN A 224 -16.85 -5.12 16.51
N ALA A 225 -17.85 -5.85 16.03
CA ALA A 225 -17.68 -7.21 15.52
C ALA A 225 -16.75 -7.32 14.28
N LEU A 226 -16.53 -6.23 13.53
CA LEU A 226 -15.63 -6.24 12.37
C LEU A 226 -14.17 -6.45 12.76
N LEU A 227 -13.79 -6.19 14.02
CA LEU A 227 -12.45 -6.48 14.54
C LEU A 227 -12.11 -7.97 14.42
N ARG A 228 -13.11 -8.84 14.53
CA ARG A 228 -12.90 -10.29 14.38
C ARG A 228 -12.45 -10.63 12.96
N ASP A 229 -13.17 -10.17 11.94
CA ASP A 229 -12.79 -10.40 10.53
C ASP A 229 -11.47 -9.71 10.15
N ARG A 230 -11.27 -8.48 10.62
CA ARG A 230 -10.18 -7.61 10.13
C ARG A 230 -8.85 -7.82 10.86
N TYR A 231 -8.89 -8.21 12.14
CA TYR A 231 -7.71 -8.24 12.99
C TYR A 231 -7.58 -9.50 13.87
N LEU A 232 -8.63 -10.10 14.44
CA LEU A 232 -8.44 -11.26 15.33
C LEU A 232 -8.44 -12.62 14.63
N GLY A 233 -9.32 -12.81 13.65
CA GLY A 233 -9.61 -14.13 13.09
C GLY A 233 -10.12 -15.08 14.17
N ASP A 234 -9.37 -16.17 14.40
CA ASP A 234 -9.67 -17.18 15.42
C ASP A 234 -9.05 -16.86 16.79
N ALA A 235 -8.20 -15.82 16.88
CA ALA A 235 -7.54 -15.44 18.12
C ALA A 235 -8.54 -14.83 19.14
N GLY A 236 -8.25 -15.04 20.42
CA GLY A 236 -9.05 -14.47 21.52
C GLY A 236 -8.74 -12.99 21.78
N SER A 237 -7.52 -12.57 21.49
CA SER A 237 -7.01 -11.21 21.70
C SER A 237 -5.85 -10.96 20.73
N ALA A 238 -5.48 -9.70 20.51
CA ALA A 238 -4.29 -9.37 19.73
C ALA A 238 -3.67 -8.02 20.10
N ILE A 239 -2.35 -7.96 19.97
CA ILE A 239 -1.55 -6.73 19.98
C ILE A 239 -0.97 -6.52 18.59
N TYR A 240 -1.11 -5.32 18.03
CA TYR A 240 -0.54 -4.93 16.75
C TYR A 240 0.38 -3.73 16.91
N LEU A 241 1.58 -3.79 16.33
CA LEU A 241 2.43 -2.61 16.13
C LEU A 241 2.23 -2.07 14.72
N LEU A 242 1.83 -0.81 14.61
CA LEU A 242 1.60 -0.10 13.37
C LEU A 242 2.66 0.97 13.15
N ARG A 243 3.16 1.04 11.92
CA ARG A 243 4.11 2.05 11.47
C ARG A 243 3.40 3.40 11.23
N PRO A 244 4.18 4.50 11.15
CA PRO A 244 3.63 5.81 10.81
C PRO A 244 2.91 5.88 9.44
N ASP A 245 3.25 5.01 8.50
CA ASP A 245 2.57 4.86 7.19
C ASP A 245 1.45 3.80 7.21
N GLN A 246 0.90 3.52 8.41
CA GLN A 246 -0.25 2.64 8.64
C GLN A 246 -0.04 1.17 8.22
N HIS A 247 1.19 0.72 8.02
CA HIS A 247 1.48 -0.69 7.78
C HIS A 247 1.69 -1.44 9.10
N VAL A 248 1.27 -2.70 9.15
CA VAL A 248 1.50 -3.60 10.29
C VAL A 248 2.99 -3.99 10.31
N ALA A 249 3.70 -3.62 11.36
CA ALA A 249 5.10 -4.04 11.57
C ALA A 249 5.17 -5.39 12.31
N ALA A 250 4.25 -5.63 13.25
CA ALA A 250 4.26 -6.83 14.08
C ALA A 250 2.86 -7.09 14.67
N ARG A 251 2.60 -8.34 15.06
CA ARG A 251 1.41 -8.72 15.82
C ARG A 251 1.62 -9.95 16.69
N TRP A 252 0.92 -10.00 17.83
CA TRP A 252 0.95 -11.07 18.83
C TRP A 252 -0.45 -11.29 19.41
N ASP A 253 -0.66 -12.39 20.13
CA ASP A 253 -1.90 -12.65 20.87
C ASP A 253 -2.00 -11.87 22.18
N THR A 254 -0.88 -11.55 22.82
CA THR A 254 -0.78 -10.98 24.17
C THR A 254 0.25 -9.86 24.25
N TRP A 255 0.12 -9.01 25.27
CA TRP A 255 1.08 -7.93 25.53
C TRP A 255 2.38 -8.48 26.13
N ASP A 256 3.49 -8.22 25.45
CA ASP A 256 4.84 -8.42 25.95
C ASP A 256 5.68 -7.17 25.62
N GLU A 257 6.00 -6.40 26.66
CA GLU A 257 6.77 -5.16 26.54
C GLU A 257 8.13 -5.36 25.84
N THR A 258 8.80 -6.49 26.11
CA THR A 258 10.11 -6.81 25.53
C THR A 258 9.97 -7.12 24.05
N ALA A 259 8.94 -7.90 23.67
CA ALA A 259 8.66 -8.23 22.28
C ALA A 259 8.27 -6.98 21.46
N VAL A 260 7.46 -6.09 22.04
CA VAL A 260 7.05 -4.83 21.40
C VAL A 260 8.23 -3.88 21.26
N ALA A 261 9.11 -3.76 22.26
CA ALA A 261 10.34 -2.98 22.17
C ALA A 261 11.25 -3.49 21.04
N ALA A 262 11.48 -4.81 20.96
CA ALA A 262 12.29 -5.44 19.92
C ALA A 262 11.70 -5.21 18.52
N ALA A 263 10.39 -5.38 18.36
CA ALA A 263 9.72 -5.10 17.10
C ALA A 263 9.80 -3.62 16.70
N LEU A 264 9.74 -2.70 17.66
CA LEU A 264 9.93 -1.28 17.39
C LEU A 264 11.36 -0.99 16.94
N ALA A 265 12.37 -1.61 17.56
CA ALA A 265 13.77 -1.52 17.11
C ALA A 265 13.93 -2.02 15.66
N ARG A 266 13.34 -3.18 15.33
CA ARG A 266 13.33 -3.71 13.95
C ARG A 266 12.68 -2.74 12.98
N ALA A 267 11.50 -2.23 13.32
CA ALA A 267 10.72 -1.36 12.45
C ALA A 267 11.40 -0.01 12.15
N ILE A 268 12.38 0.39 12.95
CA ILE A 268 13.24 1.57 12.71
C ILE A 268 14.65 1.23 12.24
N GLY A 269 14.91 -0.03 11.87
CA GLY A 269 16.19 -0.46 11.29
C GLY A 269 17.34 -0.55 12.29
N LYS A 270 17.08 -0.69 13.59
CA LYS A 270 18.09 -0.80 14.66
C LYS A 270 18.51 -2.23 15.02
N GLU A 271 17.90 -3.25 14.41
CA GLU A 271 18.39 -4.61 14.61
C GLU A 271 19.67 -4.87 13.83
N HIS A 272 20.64 -5.50 14.49
CA HIS A 272 21.89 -6.00 13.91
C HIS A 272 21.76 -7.49 13.60
#